data_AF-A0A5Z7XCP0-F1
#
_entry.id   AF-A0A5Z7XCP0-F1
#
_cell.length_a   1.000
_cell.length_b   1.000
_cell.length_c   1.000
_cell.angle_alpha   90.00
_cell.angle_beta   90.00
_cell.angle_gamma   90.00
#
_symmetry.space_group_name_H-M   'P 1'
#
loop_
_entity.id
_entity.type
_entity.pdbx_description
1 polymer ?
#
loop_
_entity_poly.entity_id
_entity_poly.type
_entity_poly.pdbx_seq_one_letter_code
_entity_poly.pdbx_strand_id
1 'polypeptide(L)'
;MGLFEKVEYHFTERIPSLMRYLKFELAISLFCFILFVIKSKYKFTKSTFYLYIAPFIGFSFIILILIFSPYTPERSVNILTVILAIPICASINNLTKWIKVTITFLIVIVMLVNWSHVYSSYSRVYIQDVMRRAYIHEMISKETYDIKLPLYNFSNFFKEFDLWDLFSNEYEIARYFGAKKVTVIPVNVDYSYLSTQPNYTCKIDEGTEKEKAYSINFYVDSFNDVLLIGETNGSKGTIDGLTKINTSINTNSGKHQYELPSNNITIFDRNFIVVRVPSVGINKSKEITVSLNGSDCTVEINR
;
A
#
# COMPACT_ATOMS: atom_id res chain seq x y z
N MET A 1 -14.10 -8.25 23.71
CA MET A 1 -15.30 -8.21 22.86
C MET A 1 -16.15 -9.44 23.15
N GLY A 2 -17.37 -9.24 23.65
CA GLY A 2 -18.33 -10.30 23.92
C GLY A 2 -18.88 -10.96 22.65
N LEU A 3 -19.59 -12.09 22.78
CA LEU A 3 -20.17 -12.79 21.62
C LEU A 3 -21.18 -11.91 20.86
N PHE A 4 -22.03 -11.17 21.58
CA PHE A 4 -23.04 -10.29 20.99
C PHE A 4 -22.42 -9.14 20.20
N GLU A 5 -21.42 -8.47 20.77
CA GLU A 5 -20.64 -7.42 20.10
C GLU A 5 -19.96 -7.96 18.82
N LYS A 6 -19.43 -9.19 18.86
CA LYS A 6 -18.84 -9.82 17.67
C LYS A 6 -19.87 -10.07 16.57
N VAL A 7 -21.06 -10.52 16.92
CA VAL A 7 -22.16 -10.73 15.97
C VAL A 7 -22.59 -9.39 15.36
N GLU A 8 -22.81 -8.37 16.19
CA GLU A 8 -23.18 -7.03 15.73
C GLU A 8 -22.14 -6.49 14.77
N TYR A 9 -20.86 -6.43 15.18
CA TYR A 9 -19.75 -6.01 14.33
C TYR A 9 -19.65 -6.81 13.03
N HIS A 10 -19.94 -8.11 13.07
CA HIS A 10 -19.90 -8.96 11.89
C HIS A 10 -20.95 -8.52 10.85
N PHE A 11 -22.18 -8.23 11.26
CA PHE A 11 -23.26 -7.87 10.34
C PHE A 11 -23.26 -6.38 9.95
N THR A 12 -22.82 -5.48 10.83
CA THR A 12 -22.83 -4.02 10.59
C THR A 12 -21.59 -3.52 9.85
N GLU A 13 -20.41 -4.04 10.20
CA GLU A 13 -19.13 -3.57 9.64
C GLU A 13 -18.55 -4.61 8.66
N ARG A 14 -18.42 -5.86 9.11
CA ARG A 14 -17.65 -6.86 8.36
C ARG A 14 -18.34 -7.28 7.06
N ILE A 15 -19.59 -7.76 7.10
CA ILE A 15 -20.30 -8.22 5.90
C ILE A 15 -20.42 -7.12 4.82
N PRO A 16 -20.87 -5.89 5.14
CA PRO A 16 -20.94 -4.82 4.14
C PRO A 16 -19.58 -4.54 3.51
N SER A 17 -18.52 -4.55 4.31
CA SER A 17 -17.18 -4.37 3.79
C SER A 17 -16.74 -5.53 2.90
N LEU A 18 -16.97 -6.78 3.31
CA LEU A 18 -16.71 -7.96 2.47
C LEU A 18 -17.46 -7.90 1.14
N MET A 19 -18.74 -7.51 1.15
CA MET A 19 -19.54 -7.38 -0.06
C MET A 19 -18.97 -6.34 -1.03
N ARG A 20 -18.32 -5.28 -0.54
CA ARG A 20 -17.66 -4.28 -1.38
C ARG A 20 -16.54 -4.87 -2.24
N TYR A 21 -15.77 -5.83 -1.72
CA TYR A 21 -14.71 -6.52 -2.48
C TYR A 21 -15.26 -7.60 -3.41
N LEU A 22 -16.33 -8.29 -3.00
CA LEU A 22 -16.77 -9.53 -3.67
C LEU A 22 -17.99 -9.37 -4.57
N LYS A 23 -18.55 -8.16 -4.65
CA LYS A 23 -19.80 -7.90 -5.39
C LYS A 23 -19.75 -8.34 -6.85
N PHE A 24 -18.61 -8.19 -7.53
CA PHE A 24 -18.49 -8.51 -8.95
C PHE A 24 -18.37 -10.02 -9.16
N GLU A 25 -17.54 -10.69 -8.38
CA GLU A 25 -17.36 -12.14 -8.39
C GLU A 25 -18.68 -12.84 -8.07
N LEU A 26 -19.37 -12.37 -7.02
CA LEU A 26 -20.68 -12.87 -6.62
C LEU A 26 -21.72 -12.65 -7.71
N ALA A 27 -21.78 -11.46 -8.32
CA ALA A 27 -22.72 -11.14 -9.40
C ALA A 27 -22.49 -12.00 -10.66
N ILE A 28 -21.23 -12.17 -11.08
CA ILE A 28 -20.88 -13.01 -12.24
C ILE A 28 -21.22 -14.47 -11.97
N SER A 29 -20.93 -14.96 -10.75
CA SER A 29 -21.26 -16.33 -10.34
C SER A 29 -22.78 -16.56 -10.33
N LEU A 30 -23.54 -15.62 -9.76
CA LEU A 30 -25.02 -15.64 -9.78
C LEU A 30 -25.58 -15.62 -11.20
N PHE A 31 -25.01 -14.78 -12.07
CA PHE A 31 -25.40 -14.73 -13.47
C PHE A 31 -25.16 -16.06 -14.18
N CYS A 32 -24.00 -16.71 -13.95
CA CYS A 32 -23.71 -18.05 -14.47
C CYS A 32 -24.72 -19.10 -13.97
N PHE A 33 -25.11 -19.03 -12.70
CA PHE A 33 -26.14 -19.90 -12.14
C PHE A 33 -27.51 -19.67 -12.81
N ILE A 34 -27.95 -18.42 -12.96
CA ILE A 34 -29.22 -18.07 -13.60
C ILE A 34 -29.25 -18.55 -15.05
N LEU A 35 -28.18 -18.30 -15.82
CA LEU A 35 -28.06 -18.80 -17.20
C LEU A 35 -28.17 -20.33 -17.27
N PHE A 36 -27.54 -21.03 -16.33
CA PHE A 36 -27.65 -22.48 -16.24
C PHE A 36 -29.10 -22.92 -15.97
N VAL A 37 -29.80 -22.29 -15.01
CA VAL A 37 -31.20 -22.63 -14.66
C VAL A 37 -32.12 -22.45 -15.88
N ILE A 38 -31.96 -21.34 -16.61
CA ILE A 38 -32.73 -21.07 -17.84
C ILE A 38 -32.43 -22.13 -18.91
N LYS A 39 -31.16 -22.41 -19.18
CA LYS A 39 -30.73 -23.39 -20.21
C LYS A 39 -31.18 -24.82 -19.88
N SER A 40 -31.11 -25.19 -18.61
CA SER A 40 -31.48 -26.54 -18.14
C SER A 40 -32.99 -26.76 -18.02
N LYS A 41 -33.81 -25.73 -18.30
CA LYS A 41 -35.28 -25.77 -18.10
C LYS A 41 -35.63 -26.28 -16.71
N TYR A 42 -34.90 -25.83 -15.68
CA TYR A 42 -35.11 -26.22 -14.27
C TYR A 42 -34.86 -27.71 -13.95
N LYS A 43 -34.15 -28.44 -14.81
CA LYS A 43 -33.76 -29.83 -14.53
C LYS A 43 -32.46 -29.89 -13.73
N PHE A 44 -32.56 -30.22 -12.45
CA PHE A 44 -31.41 -30.34 -11.55
C PHE A 44 -30.95 -31.79 -11.41
N THR A 45 -29.72 -32.06 -11.85
CA THR A 45 -28.98 -33.30 -11.56
C THR A 45 -28.08 -33.13 -10.34
N LYS A 46 -27.58 -34.25 -9.79
CA LYS A 46 -26.58 -34.21 -8.69
C LYS A 46 -25.33 -33.42 -9.07
N SER A 47 -24.80 -33.62 -10.28
CA SER A 47 -23.62 -32.90 -10.77
C SER A 47 -23.84 -31.38 -10.81
N THR A 48 -25.02 -30.95 -11.28
CA THR A 48 -25.37 -29.53 -11.34
C THR A 48 -25.58 -28.91 -9.97
N PHE A 49 -26.06 -29.66 -8.97
CA PHE A 49 -26.10 -29.19 -7.60
C PHE A 49 -24.69 -28.88 -7.08
N TYR A 50 -23.73 -29.80 -7.29
CA TYR A 50 -22.35 -29.60 -6.82
C TYR A 50 -21.60 -28.48 -7.53
N LEU A 51 -21.86 -28.25 -8.82
CA LEU A 51 -21.16 -27.21 -9.59
C LEU A 51 -21.76 -25.81 -9.43
N TYR A 52 -23.06 -25.71 -9.16
CA TYR A 52 -23.75 -24.42 -9.23
C TYR A 52 -24.46 -23.99 -7.94
N ILE A 53 -24.82 -24.92 -7.04
CA ILE A 53 -25.58 -24.59 -5.80
C ILE A 53 -24.68 -24.76 -4.57
N ALA A 54 -23.99 -25.89 -4.45
CA ALA A 54 -23.08 -26.16 -3.34
C ALA A 54 -22.01 -25.07 -3.11
N PRO A 55 -21.44 -24.43 -4.15
CA PRO A 55 -20.48 -23.34 -3.94
C PRO A 55 -21.09 -22.14 -3.20
N PHE A 56 -22.34 -21.76 -3.50
CA PHE A 56 -23.02 -20.68 -2.77
C PHE A 56 -23.30 -21.07 -1.32
N ILE A 57 -23.77 -22.30 -1.08
CA ILE A 57 -24.01 -22.80 0.28
C ILE A 57 -22.70 -22.79 1.09
N GLY A 58 -21.62 -23.30 0.50
CA GLY A 58 -20.30 -23.31 1.12
C GLY A 58 -19.78 -21.90 1.41
N PHE A 59 -19.90 -21.00 0.44
CA PHE A 59 -19.51 -19.60 0.60
C PHE A 59 -20.31 -18.90 1.72
N SER A 60 -21.63 -19.07 1.76
CA SER A 60 -22.49 -18.54 2.83
C SER A 60 -22.12 -19.10 4.20
N PHE A 61 -21.83 -20.40 4.29
CA PHE A 61 -21.43 -21.03 5.54
C PHE A 61 -20.09 -20.50 6.05
N ILE A 62 -19.14 -20.26 5.16
CA ILE A 62 -17.84 -19.68 5.52
C ILE A 62 -18.01 -18.25 6.04
N ILE A 63 -18.83 -17.42 5.39
CA ILE A 63 -19.14 -16.06 5.89
C ILE A 63 -19.70 -16.13 7.32
N LEU A 64 -20.63 -17.04 7.59
CA LEU A 64 -21.20 -17.21 8.93
C LEU A 64 -20.17 -17.67 9.97
N ILE A 65 -19.25 -18.59 9.61
CA ILE A 65 -18.20 -19.05 10.54
C ILE A 65 -17.26 -17.90 10.93
N LEU A 66 -17.05 -16.91 10.06
CA LEU A 66 -16.18 -15.77 10.37
C LEU A 66 -16.71 -14.93 11.55
N ILE A 67 -17.97 -15.08 11.99
CA ILE A 67 -18.44 -14.49 13.25
C ILE A 67 -17.55 -14.89 14.43
N PHE A 68 -17.06 -16.13 14.43
CA PHE A 68 -16.24 -16.68 15.51
C PHE A 68 -14.75 -16.36 15.37
N SER A 69 -14.30 -15.91 14.20
CA SER A 69 -12.90 -15.58 13.98
C SER A 69 -12.49 -14.35 14.81
N PRO A 70 -11.21 -14.23 15.18
CA PRO A 70 -10.66 -12.94 15.58
C PRO A 70 -10.80 -11.91 14.44
N TYR A 71 -10.28 -10.69 14.63
CA TYR A 71 -10.23 -9.70 13.55
C TYR A 71 -9.57 -10.32 12.31
N THR A 72 -10.35 -10.45 11.24
CA THR A 72 -9.88 -10.90 9.93
C THR A 72 -9.87 -9.69 9.01
N PRO A 73 -8.74 -9.35 8.37
CA PRO A 73 -8.74 -8.29 7.38
C PRO A 73 -9.72 -8.64 6.26
N GLU A 74 -10.39 -7.63 5.72
CA GLU A 74 -11.50 -7.75 4.77
C GLU A 74 -11.13 -8.62 3.56
N ARG A 75 -9.86 -8.54 3.11
CA ARG A 75 -9.30 -9.35 2.03
C ARG A 75 -9.18 -10.85 2.31
N SER A 76 -9.24 -11.31 3.56
CA SER A 76 -9.09 -12.74 3.91
C SER A 76 -10.13 -13.61 3.21
N VAL A 77 -11.22 -12.98 2.76
CA VAL A 77 -12.32 -13.62 2.04
C VAL A 77 -12.12 -13.58 0.52
N ASN A 78 -11.14 -12.83 0.00
CA ASN A 78 -10.77 -12.88 -1.42
C ASN A 78 -10.28 -14.26 -1.81
N ILE A 79 -9.49 -14.95 -0.97
CA ILE A 79 -9.09 -16.34 -1.28
C ILE A 79 -10.31 -17.29 -1.30
N LEU A 80 -11.39 -16.93 -0.58
CA LEU A 80 -12.62 -17.70 -0.52
C LEU A 80 -13.51 -17.47 -1.76
N THR A 81 -13.24 -16.45 -2.58
CA THR A 81 -13.88 -16.25 -3.89
C THR A 81 -13.56 -17.33 -4.90
N VAL A 82 -12.50 -18.11 -4.67
CA VAL A 82 -12.17 -19.27 -5.51
C VAL A 82 -13.35 -20.25 -5.55
N ILE A 83 -14.14 -20.34 -4.47
CA ILE A 83 -15.38 -21.14 -4.44
C ILE A 83 -16.41 -20.57 -5.43
N LEU A 84 -16.56 -19.25 -5.50
CA LEU A 84 -17.46 -18.57 -6.45
C LEU A 84 -16.98 -18.66 -7.91
N ALA A 85 -15.73 -19.02 -8.15
CA ALA A 85 -15.22 -19.29 -9.49
C ALA A 85 -15.71 -20.65 -10.06
N ILE A 86 -16.15 -21.59 -9.21
CA ILE A 86 -16.59 -22.92 -9.66
C ILE A 86 -17.77 -22.83 -10.66
N PRO A 87 -18.86 -22.10 -10.37
CA PRO A 87 -19.94 -21.90 -11.35
C PRO A 87 -19.50 -21.22 -12.66
N ILE A 88 -18.51 -20.33 -12.59
CA ILE A 88 -17.95 -19.63 -13.74
C ILE A 88 -17.19 -20.63 -14.62
N CYS A 89 -16.28 -21.42 -14.04
CA CYS A 89 -15.52 -22.46 -14.73
C CYS A 89 -16.44 -23.52 -15.35
N ALA A 90 -17.49 -23.95 -14.63
CA ALA A 90 -18.48 -24.90 -15.13
C ALA A 90 -19.20 -24.33 -16.37
N SER A 91 -19.53 -23.04 -16.36
CA SER A 91 -20.20 -22.36 -17.47
C SER A 91 -19.27 -22.20 -18.67
N ILE A 92 -18.00 -21.83 -18.47
CA ILE A 92 -16.99 -21.75 -19.51
C ILE A 92 -16.74 -23.12 -20.15
N ASN A 93 -16.77 -24.21 -19.36
CA ASN A 93 -16.55 -25.55 -19.90
C ASN A 93 -17.68 -26.03 -20.84
N ASN A 94 -18.88 -25.43 -20.73
CA ASN A 94 -20.02 -25.71 -21.60
C ASN A 94 -19.97 -24.95 -22.94
N LEU A 95 -18.96 -24.10 -23.17
CA LEU A 95 -18.77 -23.35 -24.41
C LEU A 95 -18.05 -24.19 -25.47
N THR A 96 -18.10 -23.75 -26.72
CA THR A 96 -17.36 -24.40 -27.82
C THR A 96 -15.85 -24.35 -27.57
N LYS A 97 -15.10 -25.33 -28.09
CA LYS A 97 -13.66 -25.49 -27.82
C LYS A 97 -12.88 -24.20 -28.06
N TRP A 98 -13.10 -23.54 -29.20
CA TRP A 98 -12.42 -22.30 -29.55
C TRP A 98 -12.75 -21.15 -28.61
N ILE A 99 -14.03 -20.94 -28.29
CA ILE A 99 -14.47 -19.89 -27.36
C ILE A 99 -13.89 -20.12 -25.98
N LYS A 100 -13.92 -21.37 -25.48
CA LYS A 100 -13.32 -21.75 -24.20
C LYS A 100 -11.84 -21.38 -24.15
N VAL A 101 -11.06 -21.78 -25.16
CA VAL A 101 -9.63 -21.48 -25.23
C VAL A 101 -9.37 -19.98 -25.25
N THR A 102 -10.11 -19.22 -26.06
CA THR A 102 -9.95 -17.77 -26.15
C THR A 102 -10.25 -17.08 -24.82
N ILE A 103 -11.35 -17.43 -24.15
CA ILE A 103 -11.71 -16.85 -22.85
C ILE A 103 -10.66 -17.21 -21.79
N THR A 104 -10.23 -18.47 -21.74
CA THR A 104 -9.19 -18.88 -20.79
C THR A 104 -7.88 -18.12 -21.02
N PHE A 105 -7.46 -17.96 -22.28
CA PHE A 105 -6.24 -17.21 -22.60
C PHE A 105 -6.35 -15.73 -22.24
N LEU A 106 -7.51 -15.10 -22.48
CA LEU A 106 -7.78 -13.73 -22.06
C LEU A 106 -7.69 -13.58 -20.54
N ILE A 107 -8.31 -14.50 -19.77
CA ILE A 107 -8.23 -14.50 -18.31
C ILE A 107 -6.77 -14.61 -17.84
N VAL A 108 -5.98 -15.49 -18.45
CA VAL A 108 -4.56 -15.66 -18.11
C VAL A 108 -3.77 -14.37 -18.38
N ILE A 109 -3.99 -13.70 -19.52
CA ILE A 109 -3.33 -12.43 -19.83
C ILE A 109 -3.69 -11.37 -18.79
N VAL A 110 -4.99 -11.19 -18.49
CA VAL A 110 -5.44 -10.22 -17.49
C VAL A 110 -4.84 -10.53 -16.12
N MET A 111 -4.77 -11.81 -15.74
CA MET A 111 -4.15 -12.25 -14.49
C MET A 111 -2.65 -11.91 -14.44
N LEU A 112 -1.90 -12.15 -15.52
CA LEU A 112 -0.47 -11.85 -15.60
C LEU A 112 -0.21 -10.35 -15.45
N VAL A 113 -0.99 -9.51 -16.13
CA VAL A 113 -0.86 -8.05 -16.02
C VAL A 113 -1.18 -7.60 -14.60
N ASN A 114 -2.32 -8.00 -14.04
CA ASN A 114 -2.71 -7.62 -12.69
C ASN A 114 -1.69 -8.11 -11.65
N TRP A 115 -1.18 -9.33 -11.79
CA TRP A 115 -0.19 -9.89 -10.86
C TRP A 115 1.13 -9.14 -10.91
N SER A 116 1.59 -8.72 -12.10
CA SER A 116 2.81 -7.92 -12.23
C SER A 116 2.69 -6.59 -11.47
N HIS A 117 1.53 -5.94 -11.55
CA HIS A 117 1.28 -4.69 -10.83
C HIS A 117 1.19 -4.90 -9.32
N VAL A 118 0.43 -5.91 -8.87
CA VAL A 118 0.38 -6.29 -7.45
C VAL A 118 1.80 -6.56 -6.94
N TYR A 119 2.57 -7.43 -7.62
CA TYR A 119 3.95 -7.73 -7.21
C TYR A 119 4.82 -6.48 -7.08
N SER A 120 4.79 -5.59 -8.07
CA SER A 120 5.56 -4.34 -8.05
C SER A 120 5.20 -3.49 -6.82
N SER A 121 3.91 -3.29 -6.55
CA SER A 121 3.47 -2.49 -5.41
C SER A 121 3.79 -3.17 -4.07
N TYR A 122 3.59 -4.49 -3.95
CA TYR A 122 3.87 -5.23 -2.71
C TYR A 122 5.35 -5.33 -2.37
N SER A 123 6.23 -5.39 -3.37
CA SER A 123 7.68 -5.45 -3.12
C SER A 123 8.18 -4.24 -2.31
N ARG A 124 7.63 -3.05 -2.58
CA ARG A 124 7.96 -1.81 -1.86
C ARG A 124 7.37 -1.78 -0.46
N VAL A 125 6.11 -2.18 -0.32
CA VAL A 125 5.45 -2.19 0.98
C VAL A 125 6.01 -3.27 1.89
N TYR A 126 6.54 -4.37 1.34
CA TYR A 126 7.28 -5.36 2.11
C TYR A 126 8.50 -4.75 2.81
N ILE A 127 9.25 -3.88 2.13
CA ILE A 127 10.36 -3.14 2.75
C ILE A 127 9.85 -2.24 3.88
N GLN A 128 8.75 -1.51 3.65
CA GLN A 128 8.11 -0.70 4.68
C GLN A 128 7.69 -1.53 5.91
N ASP A 129 7.19 -2.76 5.70
CA ASP A 129 6.82 -3.70 6.77
C ASP A 129 8.03 -4.15 7.58
N VAL A 130 9.13 -4.50 6.91
CA VAL A 130 10.40 -4.85 7.56
C VAL A 130 10.90 -3.69 8.42
N MET A 131 10.88 -2.46 7.89
CA MET A 131 11.29 -1.26 8.65
C MET A 131 10.40 -1.03 9.88
N ARG A 132 9.07 -1.14 9.73
CA ARG A 132 8.14 -1.01 10.85
C ARG A 132 8.39 -2.05 11.93
N ARG A 133 8.60 -3.32 11.57
CA ARG A 133 8.90 -4.39 12.55
C ARG A 133 10.21 -4.13 13.27
N ALA A 134 11.25 -3.75 12.54
CA ALA A 134 12.54 -3.41 13.14
C ALA A 134 12.39 -2.28 14.17
N TYR A 135 11.66 -1.22 13.82
CA TYR A 135 11.38 -0.11 14.73
C TYR A 135 10.56 -0.51 15.96
N ILE A 136 9.54 -1.36 15.79
CA ILE A 136 8.75 -1.89 16.93
C ILE A 136 9.66 -2.65 17.90
N HIS A 137 10.50 -3.55 17.37
CA HIS A 137 11.44 -4.31 18.19
C HIS A 137 12.45 -3.41 18.91
N GLU A 138 12.95 -2.37 18.23
CA GLU A 138 13.83 -1.37 18.82
C GLU A 138 13.14 -0.63 19.97
N MET A 139 11.90 -0.15 19.78
CA MET A 139 11.17 0.58 20.82
C MET A 139 10.83 -0.28 22.03
N ILE A 140 10.45 -1.54 21.81
CA ILE A 140 10.24 -2.50 22.90
C ILE A 140 11.53 -2.76 23.66
N SER A 141 12.66 -2.89 22.96
CA SER A 141 13.97 -3.08 23.61
C SER A 141 14.40 -1.85 24.44
N LYS A 142 13.91 -0.66 24.07
CA LYS A 142 14.09 0.61 24.79
C LYS A 142 13.02 0.85 25.87
N GLU A 143 12.23 -0.17 26.23
CA GLU A 143 11.12 -0.09 27.20
C GLU A 143 10.07 0.98 26.84
N THR A 144 9.97 1.34 25.55
CA THR A 144 8.99 2.29 25.03
C THR A 144 7.84 1.53 24.40
N TYR A 145 6.68 1.55 25.08
CA TYR A 145 5.51 0.74 24.70
C TYR A 145 4.36 1.53 24.05
N ASP A 146 4.49 2.86 23.90
CA ASP A 146 3.60 3.69 23.09
C ASP A 146 4.30 4.03 21.78
N ILE A 147 4.00 3.24 20.74
CA ILE A 147 4.78 3.22 19.49
C ILE A 147 4.00 3.92 18.39
N LYS A 148 4.64 4.91 17.75
CA LYS A 148 4.09 5.60 16.58
C LYS A 148 4.65 4.99 15.30
N LEU A 149 3.78 4.54 14.40
CA LEU A 149 4.17 3.91 13.14
C LEU A 149 3.67 4.72 11.94
N PRO A 150 4.46 4.86 10.87
CA PRO A 150 3.97 5.43 9.62
C PRO A 150 2.95 4.49 8.94
N LEU A 151 1.87 5.07 8.38
CA LEU A 151 0.91 4.36 7.53
C LEU A 151 1.63 3.81 6.30
N TYR A 152 1.27 2.61 5.85
CA TYR A 152 1.82 2.07 4.60
C TYR A 152 1.47 2.98 3.44
N ASN A 153 2.46 3.30 2.60
CA ASN A 153 2.22 3.98 1.34
C ASN A 153 2.32 2.98 0.20
N PHE A 154 1.16 2.71 -0.37
CA PHE A 154 0.97 1.82 -1.50
C PHE A 154 0.99 2.65 -2.79
N SER A 155 2.12 2.64 -3.50
CA SER A 155 2.22 3.27 -4.81
C SER A 155 1.61 2.36 -5.90
N ASN A 156 0.95 2.98 -6.89
CA ASN A 156 0.61 2.36 -8.18
C ASN A 156 -0.43 1.21 -8.20
N PHE A 157 -1.48 1.26 -7.39
CA PHE A 157 -2.62 0.34 -7.57
C PHE A 157 -3.59 0.84 -8.65
N PHE A 158 -4.07 -0.06 -9.51
CA PHE A 158 -5.14 0.25 -10.47
C PHE A 158 -6.47 0.52 -9.78
N LYS A 159 -6.71 -0.16 -8.66
CA LYS A 159 -7.91 0.00 -7.84
C LYS A 159 -7.52 0.09 -6.38
N GLU A 160 -8.20 0.96 -5.64
CA GLU A 160 -8.07 1.05 -4.18
C GLU A 160 -8.30 -0.31 -3.49
N PHE A 161 -9.13 -1.18 -4.06
CA PHE A 161 -9.41 -2.52 -3.53
C PHE A 161 -8.36 -3.59 -3.87
N ASP A 162 -7.36 -3.28 -4.71
CA ASP A 162 -6.23 -4.16 -4.99
C ASP A 162 -5.18 -4.09 -3.85
N LEU A 163 -5.38 -3.17 -2.89
CA LEU A 163 -4.67 -3.13 -1.62
C LEU A 163 -5.00 -4.38 -0.82
N TRP A 164 -4.09 -5.34 -0.84
CA TRP A 164 -3.93 -6.25 0.27
C TRP A 164 -3.55 -5.44 1.53
N ASP A 165 -4.55 -5.12 2.35
CA ASP A 165 -4.38 -4.48 3.65
C ASP A 165 -3.44 -5.27 4.58
N LEU A 166 -2.26 -4.71 4.87
CA LEU A 166 -1.39 -5.17 5.94
C LEU A 166 -2.07 -4.86 7.29
N PHE A 167 -1.58 -5.38 8.41
CA PHE A 167 -2.19 -5.11 9.72
C PHE A 167 -2.40 -3.59 9.92
N SER A 168 -3.65 -3.14 9.75
CA SER A 168 -4.08 -1.74 9.87
C SER A 168 -4.72 -1.48 11.22
N ASN A 169 -5.19 -2.56 11.88
CA ASN A 169 -5.75 -2.49 13.21
C ASN A 169 -4.65 -2.30 14.27
N GLU A 170 -4.51 -1.05 14.72
CA GLU A 170 -3.61 -0.62 15.78
C GLU A 170 -3.63 -1.53 17.02
N TYR A 171 -4.82 -1.96 17.45
CA TYR A 171 -5.00 -2.81 18.62
C TYR A 171 -4.39 -4.20 18.42
N GLU A 172 -4.62 -4.83 17.26
CA GLU A 172 -4.08 -6.16 16.98
C GLU A 172 -2.56 -6.13 16.77
N ILE A 173 -2.01 -5.04 16.21
CA ILE A 173 -0.56 -4.83 16.13
C ILE A 173 0.03 -4.73 17.54
N ALA A 174 -0.54 -3.88 18.40
CA ALA A 174 -0.08 -3.71 19.77
C ALA A 174 -0.10 -5.04 20.53
N ARG A 175 -1.21 -5.79 20.41
CA ARG A 175 -1.36 -7.11 21.01
C ARG A 175 -0.34 -8.12 20.50
N TYR A 176 -0.10 -8.18 19.19
CA TYR A 176 0.82 -9.15 18.58
C TYR A 176 2.26 -8.94 19.01
N PHE A 177 2.71 -7.67 19.05
CA PHE A 177 4.08 -7.33 19.43
C PHE A 177 4.29 -7.13 20.94
N GLY A 178 3.22 -7.11 21.74
CA GLY A 178 3.31 -6.85 23.19
C GLY A 178 3.52 -5.37 23.54
N ALA A 179 3.13 -4.46 22.65
CA ALA A 179 3.12 -3.03 22.93
C ALA A 179 1.85 -2.63 23.70
N LYS A 180 1.93 -1.55 24.50
CA LYS A 180 0.78 -1.01 25.23
C LYS A 180 -0.17 -0.27 24.31
N LYS A 181 0.40 0.47 23.34
CA LYS A 181 -0.35 1.23 22.35
C LYS A 181 0.47 1.35 21.07
N VAL A 182 -0.20 1.23 19.94
CA VAL A 182 0.36 1.53 18.62
C VAL A 182 -0.52 2.60 18.00
N THR A 183 0.06 3.67 17.48
CA THR A 183 -0.67 4.73 16.76
C THR A 183 -0.11 4.82 15.35
N VAL A 184 -0.96 4.75 14.34
CA VAL A 184 -0.56 4.87 12.93
C VAL A 184 -0.71 6.33 12.48
N ILE A 185 0.37 6.91 12.00
CA ILE A 185 0.45 8.30 11.53
C ILE A 185 0.34 8.30 10.00
N PRO A 186 -0.55 9.11 9.40
CA PRO A 186 -0.65 9.22 7.94
C PRO A 186 0.66 9.77 7.36
N VAL A 187 1.20 9.06 6.36
CA VAL A 187 2.39 9.48 5.61
C VAL A 187 2.07 9.39 4.13
N ASN A 188 2.28 10.47 3.38
CA ASN A 188 1.97 10.57 1.95
C ASN A 188 3.18 10.25 1.05
N VAL A 189 4.21 9.58 1.57
CA VAL A 189 5.42 9.21 0.84
C VAL A 189 5.81 7.75 1.05
N ASP A 190 6.32 7.12 0.00
CA ASP A 190 6.90 5.79 0.05
C ASP A 190 8.25 5.87 0.81
N TYR A 191 8.26 5.46 2.08
CA TYR A 191 9.46 5.49 2.90
C TYR A 191 10.32 4.23 2.77
N SER A 192 9.99 3.30 1.86
CA SER A 192 10.86 2.16 1.56
C SER A 192 12.24 2.61 1.07
N TYR A 193 12.32 3.77 0.41
CA TYR A 193 13.57 4.37 -0.05
C TYR A 193 14.53 4.73 1.09
N LEU A 194 14.04 4.94 2.32
CA LEU A 194 14.91 5.18 3.47
C LEU A 194 15.76 3.96 3.86
N SER A 195 15.39 2.76 3.38
CA SER A 195 16.21 1.55 3.53
C SER A 195 17.40 1.51 2.56
N THR A 196 17.38 2.34 1.52
CA THR A 196 18.47 2.45 0.55
C THR A 196 19.44 3.55 0.97
N GLN A 197 20.70 3.46 0.55
CA GLN A 197 21.63 4.57 0.74
C GLN A 197 21.09 5.81 0.00
N PRO A 198 21.21 7.01 0.61
CA PRO A 198 20.84 8.23 -0.07
C PRO A 198 21.62 8.33 -1.38
N ASN A 199 20.93 8.72 -2.45
CA ASN A 199 21.58 8.89 -3.75
C ASN A 199 22.68 9.95 -3.66
N TYR A 200 22.42 10.99 -2.85
CA TYR A 200 23.36 12.07 -2.60
C TYR A 200 23.18 12.58 -1.17
N THR A 201 24.29 12.99 -0.57
CA THR A 201 24.28 13.66 0.73
C THR A 201 25.07 14.95 0.60
N CYS A 202 24.46 16.03 1.05
CA CYS A 202 25.07 17.35 1.09
C CYS A 202 25.05 17.83 2.53
N LYS A 203 26.15 18.44 2.98
CA LYS A 203 26.25 18.98 4.33
C LYS A 203 26.11 20.49 4.25
N ILE A 204 25.18 21.05 5.01
CA ILE A 204 25.08 22.48 5.23
C ILE A 204 25.70 22.77 6.60
N ASP A 205 26.79 23.51 6.60
CA ASP A 205 27.44 24.01 7.82
C ASP A 205 26.97 25.46 8.07
N GLU A 206 25.97 25.64 8.93
CA GLU A 206 25.56 26.98 9.39
C GLU A 206 26.47 27.48 10.54
N GLY A 207 27.72 27.79 10.23
CA GLY A 207 28.62 28.50 11.14
C GLY A 207 29.05 27.74 12.41
N THR A 208 29.80 28.43 13.28
CA THR A 208 30.74 27.89 14.29
C THR A 208 30.17 27.05 15.45
N GLU A 209 28.88 26.76 15.49
CA GLU A 209 28.30 25.89 16.52
C GLU A 209 28.02 24.50 15.93
N LYS A 210 28.77 23.49 16.41
CA LYS A 210 28.67 22.07 16.01
C LYS A 210 27.26 21.45 16.13
N GLU A 211 26.31 22.15 16.73
CA GLU A 211 24.94 21.68 16.98
C GLU A 211 23.99 21.86 15.78
N LYS A 212 24.36 22.60 14.73
CA LYS A 212 23.52 22.83 13.54
C LYS A 212 24.14 22.34 12.22
N ALA A 213 24.84 21.20 12.28
CA ALA A 213 25.28 20.52 11.06
C ALA A 213 24.09 19.72 10.50
N TYR A 214 23.44 20.24 9.45
CA TYR A 214 22.38 19.51 8.76
C TYR A 214 22.99 18.73 7.60
N SER A 215 22.76 17.41 7.54
CA SER A 215 22.90 16.70 6.27
C SER A 215 21.56 16.69 5.55
N ILE A 216 21.58 17.08 4.28
CA ILE A 216 20.49 16.93 3.33
C ILE A 216 20.76 15.65 2.58
N ASN A 217 20.00 14.62 2.91
CA ASN A 217 19.99 13.36 2.18
C ASN A 217 18.93 13.41 1.10
N PHE A 218 19.33 13.16 -0.13
CA PHE A 218 18.45 13.10 -1.29
C PHE A 218 18.10 11.64 -1.60
N TYR A 219 16.82 11.30 -1.47
CA TYR A 219 16.29 10.04 -1.97
C TYR A 219 15.46 10.31 -3.20
N VAL A 220 15.80 9.62 -4.29
CA VAL A 220 15.18 9.83 -5.59
C VAL A 220 14.18 8.71 -5.86
N ASP A 221 12.89 9.07 -5.91
CA ASP A 221 11.86 8.21 -6.47
C ASP A 221 11.67 8.53 -7.96
N SER A 222 12.31 7.76 -8.84
CA SER A 222 12.19 7.95 -10.29
C SER A 222 10.78 7.65 -10.84
N PHE A 223 9.90 7.01 -10.06
CA PHE A 223 8.54 6.69 -10.50
C PHE A 223 7.54 7.78 -10.13
N ASN A 224 7.76 8.51 -9.04
CA ASN A 224 6.83 9.53 -8.54
C ASN A 224 7.41 10.96 -8.55
N ASP A 225 8.64 11.12 -9.04
CA ASP A 225 9.40 12.38 -9.04
C ASP A 225 9.45 13.05 -7.66
N VAL A 226 9.63 12.23 -6.62
CA VAL A 226 9.73 12.68 -5.23
C VAL A 226 11.20 12.79 -4.85
N LEU A 227 11.55 13.95 -4.31
CA LEU A 227 12.81 14.22 -3.63
C LEU A 227 12.52 14.27 -2.13
N LEU A 228 12.97 13.26 -1.41
CA LEU A 228 12.98 13.31 0.05
C LEU A 228 14.26 14.02 0.49
N ILE A 229 14.11 15.05 1.32
CA ILE A 229 15.19 15.76 1.98
C ILE A 229 15.15 15.34 3.46
N GLY A 230 16.05 14.43 3.83
CA GLY A 230 16.17 13.93 5.19
C GLY A 230 17.24 14.66 5.97
N GLU A 231 16.86 15.19 7.13
CA GLU A 231 17.73 15.83 8.11
C GLU A 231 18.55 14.79 8.90
N THR A 232 19.81 15.10 9.19
CA THR A 232 20.53 14.45 10.31
C THR A 232 21.33 15.48 11.11
N ASN A 233 20.81 15.96 12.24
CA ASN A 233 21.32 15.67 13.58
C ASN A 233 20.46 16.37 14.64
N GLY A 234 20.05 15.63 15.68
CA GLY A 234 19.31 16.17 16.82
C GLY A 234 17.79 16.06 16.66
N SER A 235 17.22 15.01 17.24
CA SER A 235 15.79 14.68 17.30
C SER A 235 14.93 15.68 18.09
N LYS A 236 15.20 16.99 17.99
CA LYS A 236 14.45 18.08 18.61
C LYS A 236 14.26 19.31 17.73
N GLY A 237 14.94 19.40 16.58
CA GLY A 237 14.62 20.38 15.56
C GLY A 237 13.58 19.82 14.61
N THR A 238 12.35 20.34 14.66
CA THR A 238 11.67 20.61 13.39
C THR A 238 12.46 21.72 12.72
N ILE A 239 12.63 21.69 11.40
CA ILE A 239 12.97 22.93 10.70
C ILE A 239 11.70 23.81 10.73
N ASP A 240 11.43 24.38 11.91
CA ASP A 240 10.24 25.16 12.19
C ASP A 240 10.20 26.34 11.23
N GLY A 241 9.09 26.47 10.50
CA GLY A 241 8.83 27.59 9.61
C GLY A 241 9.21 27.40 8.14
N LEU A 242 9.87 26.30 7.75
CA LEU A 242 10.15 26.01 6.34
C LEU A 242 8.88 25.47 5.66
N THR A 243 8.09 26.39 5.11
CA THR A 243 6.86 26.10 4.34
C THR A 243 7.12 25.99 2.84
N LYS A 244 8.30 26.44 2.38
CA LYS A 244 8.69 26.44 0.98
C LYS A 244 10.18 26.20 0.81
N ILE A 245 10.54 25.40 -0.18
CA ILE A 245 11.94 25.13 -0.55
C ILE A 245 12.17 25.61 -1.98
N ASN A 246 13.20 26.43 -2.15
CA ASN A 246 13.67 26.81 -3.47
C ASN A 246 14.56 25.71 -4.02
N THR A 247 14.07 25.03 -5.05
CA THR A 247 14.79 23.95 -5.73
C THR A 247 15.10 24.40 -7.15
N SER A 248 16.38 24.36 -7.54
CA SER A 248 16.80 24.54 -8.91
C SER A 248 17.34 23.24 -9.48
N ILE A 249 16.86 22.86 -10.66
CA ILE A 249 17.21 21.63 -11.33
C ILE A 249 17.80 21.99 -12.68
N ASN A 250 19.06 21.64 -12.87
CA ASN A 250 19.77 21.86 -14.12
C ASN A 250 19.69 20.59 -14.97
N THR A 251 19.23 20.74 -16.21
CA THR A 251 19.05 19.63 -17.15
C THR A 251 19.71 19.95 -18.50
N ASN A 252 19.81 18.96 -19.38
CA ASN A 252 20.30 19.18 -20.75
C ASN A 252 19.48 20.21 -21.53
N SER A 253 18.19 20.35 -21.22
CA SER A 253 17.26 21.27 -21.88
C SER A 253 17.20 22.65 -21.25
N GLY A 254 17.87 22.88 -20.12
CA GLY A 254 17.87 24.15 -19.41
C GLY A 254 17.76 24.02 -17.88
N LYS A 255 17.85 25.16 -17.21
CA LYS A 255 17.70 25.30 -15.76
C LYS A 255 16.25 25.59 -15.40
N HIS A 256 15.67 24.75 -14.55
CA HIS A 256 14.32 24.91 -14.03
C HIS A 256 14.41 25.32 -12.56
N GLN A 257 13.60 26.30 -12.15
CA GLN A 257 13.52 26.76 -10.77
C GLN A 257 12.11 26.60 -10.27
N TYR A 258 11.99 26.06 -9.07
CA TYR A 258 10.72 25.79 -8.42
C TYR A 258 10.78 26.30 -6.99
N GLU A 259 9.74 27.01 -6.58
CA GLU A 259 9.42 27.24 -5.19
C GLU A 259 8.39 26.17 -4.82
N LEU A 260 8.84 25.09 -4.16
CA LEU A 260 7.99 23.92 -3.90
C LEU A 260 7.48 23.95 -2.46
N PRO A 261 6.20 23.62 -2.23
CA PRO A 261 5.70 23.46 -0.87
C PRO A 261 6.43 22.30 -0.20
N SER A 262 6.88 22.52 1.04
CA SER A 262 7.47 21.48 1.88
C SER A 262 6.41 20.86 2.77
N ASN A 263 6.33 19.53 2.75
CA ASN A 263 5.57 18.79 3.76
C ASN A 263 6.55 18.24 4.81
N ASN A 264 6.41 18.70 6.05
CA ASN A 264 7.12 18.13 7.18
C ASN A 264 6.43 16.83 7.59
N ILE A 265 7.17 15.73 7.54
CA ILE A 265 6.68 14.42 7.98
C ILE A 265 7.64 13.84 9.01
N THR A 266 7.10 13.14 10.00
CA THR A 266 7.90 12.40 10.99
C THR A 266 7.74 10.91 10.71
N ILE A 267 8.86 10.23 10.44
CA ILE A 267 8.92 8.79 10.21
C ILE A 267 9.95 8.21 11.18
N PHE A 268 9.55 7.27 12.04
CA PHE A 268 10.44 6.60 13.00
C PHE A 268 11.27 7.58 13.86
N ASP A 269 10.59 8.57 14.46
CA ASP A 269 11.20 9.66 15.26
C ASP A 269 12.23 10.54 14.52
N ARG A 270 12.25 10.48 13.18
CA ARG A 270 13.07 11.34 12.32
C ARG A 270 12.19 12.29 11.53
N ASN A 271 12.58 13.55 11.46
CA ASN A 271 11.89 14.56 10.66
C ASN A 271 12.44 14.58 9.23
N PHE A 272 11.52 14.63 8.27
CA PHE A 272 11.84 14.72 6.86
C PHE A 272 11.05 15.85 6.24
N ILE A 273 11.67 16.52 5.27
CA ILE A 273 10.97 17.41 4.36
C ILE A 273 10.78 16.70 3.03
N VAL A 274 9.54 16.63 2.59
CA VAL A 274 9.18 16.03 1.30
C VAL A 274 8.97 17.12 0.28
N VAL A 275 9.61 16.98 -0.87
CA VAL A 275 9.44 17.87 -2.02
C VAL A 275 9.10 17.02 -3.25
N ARG A 276 8.00 17.35 -3.94
CA ARG A 276 7.62 16.70 -5.22
C ARG A 276 7.96 17.62 -6.38
N VAL A 277 8.75 17.13 -7.33
CA VAL A 277 9.25 17.93 -8.46
C VAL A 277 8.39 17.65 -9.71
N PRO A 278 7.65 18.64 -10.24
CA PRO A 278 6.51 18.35 -11.12
C PRO A 278 6.79 18.18 -12.63
N SER A 279 7.94 18.56 -13.21
CA SER A 279 8.02 18.73 -14.68
C SER A 279 9.21 18.15 -15.45
N VAL A 280 10.37 17.88 -14.84
CA VAL A 280 11.53 17.38 -15.61
C VAL A 280 11.95 15.97 -15.19
N GLY A 281 11.43 15.50 -14.05
CA GLY A 281 11.86 14.29 -13.39
C GLY A 281 13.32 14.37 -12.94
N ILE A 282 13.61 13.81 -11.76
CA ILE A 282 14.99 13.72 -11.26
C ILE A 282 15.84 12.83 -12.19
N ASN A 283 15.20 12.06 -13.07
CA ASN A 283 15.89 11.21 -14.02
C ASN A 283 16.63 11.96 -15.16
N LYS A 284 16.30 13.23 -15.42
CA LYS A 284 16.91 14.02 -16.52
C LYS A 284 17.81 15.15 -16.01
N SER A 285 18.02 15.25 -14.71
CA SER A 285 18.84 16.29 -14.09
C SER A 285 20.32 15.93 -14.05
N LYS A 286 21.18 16.90 -14.37
CA LYS A 286 22.64 16.86 -14.21
C LYS A 286 23.07 17.38 -12.85
N GLU A 287 22.31 18.32 -12.30
CA GLU A 287 22.63 18.99 -11.05
C GLU A 287 21.32 19.43 -10.40
N ILE A 288 21.24 19.24 -9.09
CA ILE A 288 20.14 19.70 -8.25
C ILE A 288 20.73 20.63 -7.20
N THR A 289 20.29 21.87 -7.18
CA THR A 289 20.57 22.82 -6.12
C THR A 289 19.31 23.00 -5.27
N VAL A 290 19.44 22.82 -3.96
CA VAL A 290 18.40 23.11 -2.99
C VAL A 290 18.88 24.25 -2.10
N SER A 291 18.09 25.30 -2.01
CA SER A 291 18.34 26.42 -1.10
C SER A 291 17.41 26.31 0.11
N LEU A 292 17.99 26.21 1.30
CA LEU A 292 17.27 26.24 2.59
C LEU A 292 17.75 27.44 3.39
N ASN A 293 16.83 28.35 3.76
CA ASN A 293 17.12 29.53 4.59
C ASN A 293 18.30 30.41 4.11
N GLY A 294 18.55 30.46 2.80
CA GLY A 294 19.66 31.23 2.20
C GLY A 294 20.99 30.47 2.12
N SER A 295 21.04 29.24 2.61
CA SER A 295 22.14 28.30 2.42
C SER A 295 21.87 27.40 1.22
N ASP A 296 22.74 27.47 0.22
CA ASP A 296 22.64 26.66 -0.99
C ASP A 296 23.38 25.33 -0.83
N CYS A 297 22.69 24.26 -1.18
CA CYS A 297 23.21 22.92 -1.24
C CYS A 297 23.09 22.40 -2.66
N THR A 298 24.23 22.31 -3.35
CA THR A 298 24.31 21.83 -4.73
C THR A 298 24.84 20.41 -4.77
N VAL A 299 24.13 19.56 -5.51
CA VAL A 299 24.50 18.18 -5.76
C VAL A 299 24.59 17.97 -7.27
N GLU A 300 25.77 17.54 -7.71
CA GLU A 300 25.96 17.03 -9.06
C GLU A 300 25.49 15.57 -9.15
N ILE A 301 24.63 15.31 -10.12
CA ILE A 301 24.11 13.99 -10.43
C ILE A 301 25.03 13.39 -11.50
N ASN A 302 26.06 12.71 -11.04
CA ASN A 302 26.86 11.84 -11.91
C ASN A 302 26.09 10.56 -12.19
N ARG A 303 25.83 10.30 -13.48
CA ARG A 303 25.17 9.10 -14.01
C ARG A 303 25.95 8.55 -15.18
#